data_AF-A0A8H5XXN7-F1
#
_entry.id   AF-A0A8H5XXN7-F1
#
_cell.length_a   1.000
_cell.length_b   1.000
_cell.length_c   1.000
_cell.angle_alpha   90.00
_cell.angle_beta   90.00
_cell.angle_gamma   90.00
#
_symmetry.space_group_name_H-M   'P 1'
#
loop_
_entity.id
_entity.type
_entity.pdbx_description
1 polymer ?
#
loop_
_entity_poly.entity_id
_entity_poly.type
_entity_poly.pdbx_seq_one_letter_code
_entity_poly.pdbx_strand_id
1 'polypeptide(L)'
;MATATTDNRPHTIHPSAKPEARMRRGRVFTRGCNGPGSSWFEVGFGGQASQAAPEEAAIIDRMNRAMEQQQRRFEMEDKEKIKAADARMDANAWLEHVGWATHLEGFDPEAMLRLTDPVSEHEHALQLIQDSLMRVMSQARAIATPAQVGSQALFEAQRKEVDKKPRRPFDNRMEDDTWARYTAVWTRLICYIYRAEDMADEDRPGYRLSKRQSEPLDELSEIVDAYVDDPDAQPLEEDRVDRLTLQVVMALLDHRLAAGEYRSAIISGLAVMGIRKDGGWMDVLDYTPIYSAVIKIARAMVVYQSYVERQAEVARLKQIKMDEQQRQDGLSDEREAQEEAEEEATSMFRIVRKKVQRFMTVTSGNARAEPTPMDWIYEARTYGMHIRFNTPAGGTIDWVGDRIKHRRVQFRMGELTEMLHSLKDEARGLLTTLAMVDDVSQLPQIPWSLFEDDLGIIRRRF
;
A
#
# COMPACT_ATOMS: atom_id res chain seq x y z
N MET A 1 -9.00 -73.26 -45.97
CA MET A 1 -8.46 -73.93 -47.17
C MET A 1 -7.41 -73.04 -47.78
N ALA A 2 -6.25 -73.64 -48.10
CA ALA A 2 -5.24 -73.25 -49.09
C ALA A 2 -4.43 -71.95 -48.87
N THR A 3 -3.20 -72.19 -48.43
CA THR A 3 -1.92 -71.60 -48.86
C THR A 3 -1.73 -71.46 -50.38
N ALA A 4 -1.05 -70.39 -50.84
CA ALA A 4 0.04 -70.37 -51.84
C ALA A 4 0.57 -68.91 -52.02
N THR A 5 1.82 -68.51 -51.71
CA THR A 5 3.18 -68.72 -52.29
C THR A 5 3.58 -67.74 -53.44
N THR A 6 4.50 -66.82 -53.11
CA THR A 6 5.66 -66.19 -53.83
C THR A 6 5.58 -65.58 -55.25
N ASP A 7 6.14 -64.36 -55.42
CA ASP A 7 7.49 -64.04 -56.01
C ASP A 7 7.72 -62.49 -55.90
N ASN A 8 8.73 -61.90 -55.23
CA ASN A 8 10.20 -61.81 -55.38
C ASN A 8 10.72 -60.71 -56.37
N ARG A 9 11.08 -59.51 -55.86
CA ARG A 9 12.37 -58.78 -56.04
C ARG A 9 12.32 -57.29 -55.56
N PRO A 10 13.48 -56.66 -55.24
CA PRO A 10 13.56 -55.54 -54.32
C PRO A 10 13.65 -54.17 -55.01
N HIS A 11 13.01 -53.14 -54.44
CA HIS A 11 13.31 -51.74 -54.76
C HIS A 11 14.30 -51.18 -53.75
N THR A 12 15.52 -50.97 -54.24
CA THR A 12 16.61 -50.23 -53.62
C THR A 12 16.26 -48.74 -53.64
N ILE A 13 16.12 -48.10 -52.48
CA ILE A 13 16.13 -46.64 -52.37
C ILE A 13 17.53 -46.23 -51.90
N HIS A 14 18.16 -45.39 -52.72
CA HIS A 14 19.53 -44.90 -52.59
C HIS A 14 19.79 -44.22 -51.23
N PRO A 15 20.97 -44.43 -50.62
CA PRO A 15 21.40 -43.65 -49.47
C PRO A 15 21.65 -42.20 -49.90
N SER A 16 21.13 -41.25 -49.12
CA SER A 16 21.52 -39.85 -49.19
C SER A 16 23.05 -39.74 -49.11
N ALA A 17 23.61 -38.90 -49.99
CA ALA A 17 25.04 -38.77 -50.23
C ALA A 17 25.83 -38.60 -48.92
N LYS A 18 26.76 -39.53 -48.64
CA LYS A 18 27.75 -39.37 -47.59
C LYS A 18 28.71 -38.23 -47.97
N PRO A 19 29.16 -37.40 -47.01
CA PRO A 19 30.19 -36.40 -47.28
C PRO A 19 31.50 -37.08 -47.73
N GLU A 20 32.06 -36.63 -48.84
CA GLU A 20 33.38 -37.07 -49.30
C GLU A 20 34.45 -36.46 -48.39
N ALA A 21 35.13 -37.31 -47.62
CA ALA A 21 36.31 -36.94 -46.86
C ALA A 21 37.55 -37.45 -47.60
N ARG A 22 38.53 -36.57 -47.83
CA ARG A 22 39.80 -36.92 -48.51
C ARG A 22 40.98 -36.60 -47.62
N MET A 23 41.86 -37.59 -47.42
CA MET A 23 43.05 -37.46 -46.59
C MET A 23 44.27 -37.17 -47.46
N ARG A 24 44.98 -36.06 -47.21
CA ARG A 24 46.28 -35.76 -47.82
C ARG A 24 47.22 -35.22 -46.76
N ARG A 25 48.44 -35.80 -46.68
CA ARG A 25 49.50 -35.41 -45.72
C ARG A 25 48.98 -35.23 -44.27
N GLY A 26 48.24 -36.22 -43.77
CA GLY A 26 47.82 -36.27 -42.36
C GLY A 26 46.67 -35.35 -41.95
N ARG A 27 45.98 -34.68 -42.89
CA ARG A 27 44.87 -33.76 -42.60
C ARG A 27 43.58 -34.16 -43.32
N VAL A 28 42.44 -33.89 -42.68
CA VAL A 28 41.09 -34.26 -43.15
C VAL A 28 40.41 -33.01 -43.73
N PHE A 29 39.94 -33.13 -44.97
CA PHE A 29 39.17 -32.10 -45.66
C PHE A 29 37.75 -32.61 -45.90
N THR A 30 36.75 -31.78 -45.60
CA THR A 30 35.32 -32.08 -45.83
C THR A 30 34.71 -31.03 -46.76
N ARG A 31 33.70 -31.45 -47.53
CA ARG A 31 32.95 -30.59 -48.46
C ARG A 31 31.52 -30.45 -47.96
N GLY A 32 31.07 -29.21 -47.75
CA GLY A 32 29.67 -28.89 -47.48
C GLY A 32 28.89 -28.69 -48.78
N CYS A 33 27.87 -29.53 -49.00
CA CYS A 33 26.82 -29.47 -50.03
C CYS A 33 27.23 -29.26 -51.51
N ASN A 34 26.72 -30.13 -52.39
CA ASN A 34 26.95 -30.07 -53.85
C ASN A 34 26.11 -28.96 -54.51
N GLY A 35 26.62 -27.73 -54.49
CA GLY A 35 26.15 -26.60 -55.29
C GLY A 35 27.32 -25.81 -55.92
N PRO A 36 27.06 -24.93 -56.90
CA PRO A 36 28.08 -24.23 -57.70
C PRO A 36 28.92 -23.18 -56.95
N GLY A 37 28.89 -23.17 -55.61
CA GLY A 37 29.74 -22.35 -54.73
C GLY A 37 30.49 -23.15 -53.66
N SER A 38 30.75 -24.45 -53.86
CA SER A 38 31.41 -25.29 -52.85
C SER A 38 32.94 -25.12 -52.87
N SER A 39 33.51 -24.66 -51.75
CA SER A 39 34.96 -24.59 -51.50
C SER A 39 35.37 -25.61 -50.42
N TRP A 40 36.63 -26.06 -50.49
CA TRP A 40 37.22 -26.94 -49.49
C TRP A 40 37.77 -26.11 -48.33
N PHE A 41 37.44 -26.47 -47.10
CA PHE A 41 38.03 -25.86 -45.90
C PHE A 41 38.70 -26.92 -45.02
N GLU A 42 39.75 -26.51 -44.32
CA GLU A 42 40.53 -27.36 -43.42
C GLU A 42 39.82 -27.45 -42.07
N VAL A 43 39.49 -28.66 -41.62
CA VAL A 43 38.92 -28.89 -40.30
C VAL A 43 40.04 -29.34 -39.37
N GLY A 44 40.60 -28.38 -38.62
CA GLY A 44 41.56 -28.67 -37.56
C GLY A 44 40.86 -29.23 -36.33
N PHE A 45 41.18 -30.47 -35.95
CA PHE A 45 40.87 -30.98 -34.62
C PHE A 45 41.97 -30.51 -33.65
N GLY A 46 41.62 -29.59 -32.75
CA GLY A 46 42.47 -29.15 -31.65
C GLY A 46 43.27 -27.88 -31.96
N GLY A 47 42.67 -26.72 -31.67
CA GLY A 47 43.36 -25.43 -31.56
C GLY A 47 42.63 -24.57 -30.53
N GLN A 48 43.39 -23.97 -29.61
CA GLN A 48 42.89 -23.14 -28.52
C GLN A 48 41.97 -22.02 -29.02
N ALA A 49 40.96 -21.68 -28.21
CA ALA A 49 40.07 -20.55 -28.41
C ALA A 49 40.87 -19.32 -28.89
N SER A 50 40.47 -18.76 -30.03
CA SER A 50 41.03 -17.51 -30.54
C SER A 50 40.92 -16.46 -29.44
N GLN A 51 42.05 -16.08 -28.85
CA GLN A 51 42.12 -14.88 -28.02
C GLN A 51 41.73 -13.71 -28.93
N ALA A 52 40.65 -13.00 -28.58
CA ALA A 52 40.35 -11.71 -29.19
C ALA A 52 41.62 -10.86 -29.19
N ALA A 53 41.89 -10.15 -30.28
CA ALA A 53 43.08 -9.31 -30.37
C ALA A 53 43.16 -8.41 -29.11
N PRO A 54 44.36 -8.17 -28.53
CA PRO A 54 44.49 -7.47 -27.26
C PRO A 54 43.76 -6.10 -27.23
N GLU A 55 43.61 -5.47 -28.39
CA GLU A 55 42.83 -4.24 -28.57
C GLU A 55 41.30 -4.46 -28.48
N GLU A 56 40.74 -5.52 -29.08
CA GLU A 56 39.30 -5.84 -28.99
C GLU A 56 38.90 -6.25 -27.57
N ALA A 57 39.73 -7.04 -26.90
CA ALA A 57 39.50 -7.42 -25.50
C ALA A 57 39.54 -6.19 -24.57
N ALA A 58 40.44 -5.25 -24.82
CA ALA A 58 40.53 -3.99 -24.07
C ALA A 58 39.34 -3.05 -24.35
N ILE A 59 38.82 -3.02 -25.57
CA ILE A 59 37.63 -2.24 -25.94
C ILE A 59 36.38 -2.82 -25.26
N ILE A 60 36.21 -4.14 -25.26
CA ILE A 60 35.08 -4.82 -24.60
C ILE A 60 35.11 -4.63 -23.08
N ASP A 61 36.29 -4.75 -22.45
CA ASP A 61 36.46 -4.50 -21.02
C ASP A 61 36.16 -3.02 -20.66
N ARG A 62 36.56 -2.07 -21.51
CA ARG A 62 36.23 -0.65 -21.34
C ARG A 62 34.73 -0.36 -21.49
N MET A 63 34.07 -1.02 -22.45
CA MET A 63 32.61 -0.95 -22.63
C MET A 63 31.86 -1.56 -21.45
N ASN A 64 32.29 -2.73 -20.95
CA ASN A 64 31.67 -3.37 -19.80
C ASN A 64 31.82 -2.51 -18.54
N ARG A 65 32.99 -1.92 -18.30
CA ARG A 65 33.19 -0.99 -17.17
C ARG A 65 32.36 0.29 -17.30
N ALA A 66 32.24 0.83 -18.52
CA ALA A 66 31.39 1.99 -18.77
C ALA A 66 29.90 1.65 -18.55
N MET A 67 29.47 0.47 -18.99
CA MET A 67 28.11 -0.05 -18.81
C MET A 67 27.81 -0.35 -17.34
N GLU A 68 28.75 -0.94 -16.60
CA GLU A 68 28.65 -1.13 -15.15
C GLU A 68 28.61 0.20 -14.40
N GLN A 69 29.43 1.19 -14.79
CA GLN A 69 29.40 2.52 -14.18
C GLN A 69 28.10 3.25 -14.49
N GLN A 70 27.60 3.14 -15.72
CA GLN A 70 26.34 3.71 -16.14
C GLN A 70 25.16 3.02 -15.44
N GLN A 71 25.22 1.70 -15.28
CA GLN A 71 24.23 0.92 -14.56
C GLN A 71 24.26 1.21 -13.06
N ARG A 72 25.45 1.35 -12.43
CA ARG A 72 25.56 1.80 -11.03
C ARG A 72 25.04 3.22 -10.84
N ARG A 73 25.31 4.13 -11.77
CA ARG A 73 24.76 5.50 -11.74
C ARG A 73 23.24 5.49 -11.89
N PHE A 74 22.72 4.70 -12.83
CA PHE A 74 21.29 4.53 -13.03
C PHE A 74 20.62 3.87 -11.82
N GLU A 75 21.22 2.84 -11.21
CA GLU A 75 20.73 2.19 -9.99
C GLU A 75 20.83 3.09 -8.75
N MET A 76 21.77 4.04 -8.70
CA MET A 76 21.82 5.07 -7.65
C MET A 76 20.73 6.13 -7.89
N GLU A 77 20.60 6.65 -9.11
CA GLU A 77 19.56 7.61 -9.49
C GLU A 77 18.13 7.02 -9.36
N ASP A 78 17.93 5.72 -9.63
CA ASP A 78 16.66 5.00 -9.45
C ASP A 78 16.31 4.74 -7.98
N LYS A 79 17.30 4.64 -7.10
CA LYS A 79 17.10 4.44 -5.66
C LYS A 79 16.85 5.75 -4.92
N GLU A 80 17.35 6.87 -5.43
CA GLU A 80 17.36 8.13 -4.69
C GLU A 80 16.00 8.83 -4.62
N LYS A 81 15.04 8.55 -5.53
CA LYS A 81 13.77 9.28 -5.58
C LYS A 81 12.57 8.41 -5.93
N ILE A 82 11.46 8.65 -5.23
CA ILE A 82 10.14 8.11 -5.55
C ILE A 82 9.73 8.67 -6.92
N LYS A 83 9.40 7.79 -7.84
CA LYS A 83 8.88 8.14 -9.17
C LYS A 83 7.36 8.16 -9.12
N ALA A 84 6.74 9.05 -9.92
CA ALA A 84 5.32 8.94 -10.20
C ALA A 84 4.99 7.56 -10.79
N ALA A 85 3.82 7.04 -10.45
CA ALA A 85 3.34 5.78 -11.01
C ALA A 85 3.18 5.92 -12.53
N ASP A 86 3.80 5.03 -13.30
CA ASP A 86 3.56 4.95 -14.74
C ASP A 86 2.41 3.97 -14.97
N ALA A 87 1.23 4.49 -15.34
CA ALA A 87 0.03 3.67 -15.61
C ALA A 87 0.25 2.56 -16.67
N ARG A 88 1.32 2.63 -17.48
CA ARG A 88 1.71 1.56 -18.42
C ARG A 88 2.63 0.49 -17.83
N MET A 89 3.38 0.79 -16.76
CA MET A 89 4.37 -0.14 -16.16
C MET A 89 3.98 -0.62 -14.76
N ASP A 90 3.26 0.21 -13.98
CA ASP A 90 2.76 -0.11 -12.65
C ASP A 90 1.34 -0.65 -12.74
N ALA A 91 1.18 -1.94 -13.02
CA ALA A 91 -0.11 -2.62 -13.09
C ALA A 91 -0.81 -2.80 -11.71
N ASN A 92 -0.65 -1.84 -10.78
CA ASN A 92 -1.26 -1.88 -9.47
C ASN A 92 -2.39 -0.84 -9.36
N ALA A 93 -3.59 -1.26 -9.75
CA ALA A 93 -4.82 -0.46 -9.65
C ALA A 93 -5.08 0.13 -8.25
N TRP A 94 -4.51 -0.49 -7.20
CA TRP A 94 -4.58 0.06 -5.85
C TRP A 94 -3.72 1.33 -5.69
N LEU A 95 -2.47 1.31 -6.16
CA LEU A 95 -1.55 2.44 -6.05
C LEU A 95 -2.01 3.62 -6.91
N GLU A 96 -2.59 3.35 -8.07
CA GLU A 96 -3.25 4.37 -8.88
C GLU A 96 -4.43 5.00 -8.14
N HIS A 97 -5.27 4.17 -7.49
CA HIS A 97 -6.44 4.66 -6.74
C HIS A 97 -6.05 5.53 -5.54
N VAL A 98 -5.03 5.14 -4.77
CA VAL A 98 -4.59 5.92 -3.61
C VAL A 98 -3.67 7.07 -3.98
N GLY A 99 -2.94 7.03 -5.09
CA GLY A 99 -2.10 8.13 -5.55
C GLY A 99 -0.82 8.40 -4.74
N TRP A 100 -0.36 7.45 -3.93
CA TRP A 100 0.83 7.64 -3.06
C TRP A 100 2.09 8.04 -3.84
N ALA A 101 2.32 7.41 -4.99
CA ALA A 101 3.49 7.67 -5.83
C ALA A 101 3.49 9.09 -6.40
N THR A 102 2.33 9.62 -6.76
CA THR A 102 2.18 11.00 -7.24
C THR A 102 2.37 12.01 -6.12
N HIS A 103 1.83 11.73 -4.93
CA HIS A 103 1.98 12.63 -3.77
C HIS A 103 3.42 12.75 -3.29
N LEU A 104 4.15 11.63 -3.31
CA LEU A 104 5.52 11.55 -2.80
C LEU A 104 6.56 11.62 -3.91
N GLU A 105 6.17 12.02 -5.12
CA GLU A 105 7.09 12.13 -6.26
C GLU A 105 8.26 13.07 -5.95
N GLY A 106 9.48 12.61 -6.26
CA GLY A 106 10.71 13.39 -6.10
C GLY A 106 11.35 13.32 -4.71
N PHE A 107 10.67 12.77 -3.70
CA PHE A 107 11.25 12.55 -2.37
C PHE A 107 12.09 11.28 -2.32
N ASP A 108 13.10 11.26 -1.44
CA ASP A 108 13.85 10.04 -1.11
C ASP A 108 12.99 9.09 -0.25
N PRO A 109 12.75 7.82 -0.69
CA PRO A 109 11.95 6.88 0.09
C PRO A 109 12.50 6.63 1.50
N GLU A 110 13.83 6.62 1.67
CA GLU A 110 14.44 6.36 2.97
C GLU A 110 14.24 7.54 3.92
N ALA A 111 14.48 8.77 3.46
CA ALA A 111 14.20 9.99 4.21
C ALA A 111 12.72 10.07 4.64
N MET A 112 11.79 9.75 3.74
CA MET A 112 10.36 9.74 4.09
C MET A 112 10.04 8.69 5.15
N LEU A 113 10.59 7.46 5.02
CA LEU A 113 10.38 6.41 6.01
C LEU A 113 10.86 6.79 7.40
N ARG A 114 12.01 7.48 7.51
CA ARG A 114 12.59 7.94 8.78
C ARG A 114 11.64 8.84 9.57
N LEU A 115 10.77 9.60 8.90
CA LEU A 115 9.74 10.40 9.59
C LEU A 115 8.78 9.52 10.42
N THR A 116 8.60 8.26 10.04
CA THR A 116 7.72 7.31 10.73
C THR A 116 8.44 6.32 11.65
N ASP A 117 9.75 6.48 11.83
CA ASP A 117 10.54 5.60 12.70
C ASP A 117 10.11 5.73 14.16
N PRO A 118 10.37 4.71 15.01
CA PRO A 118 10.17 4.85 16.45
C PRO A 118 10.87 6.10 17.01
N VAL A 119 10.32 6.67 18.08
CA VAL A 119 10.94 7.81 18.77
C VAL A 119 12.29 7.38 19.33
N SER A 120 13.33 8.17 19.05
CA SER A 120 14.69 7.91 19.51
C SER A 120 14.92 8.45 20.92
N GLU A 121 16.02 8.00 21.57
CA GLU A 121 16.39 8.43 22.92
C GLU A 121 16.69 9.94 23.05
N HIS A 122 17.03 10.59 21.94
CA HIS A 122 17.41 12.01 21.88
C HIS A 122 16.22 12.94 21.60
N GLU A 123 15.08 12.41 21.17
CA GLU A 123 13.88 13.18 20.86
C GLU A 123 12.99 13.34 22.11
N HIS A 124 13.51 14.02 23.15
CA HIS A 124 12.84 14.15 24.46
C HIS A 124 11.44 14.75 24.35
N ALA A 125 11.26 15.79 23.52
CA ALA A 125 9.95 16.38 23.28
C ALA A 125 8.97 15.36 22.68
N LEU A 126 9.41 14.64 21.64
CA LEU A 126 8.59 13.64 20.98
C LEU A 126 8.28 12.43 21.87
N GLN A 127 9.16 12.09 22.83
CA GLN A 127 8.89 11.07 23.86
C GLN A 127 7.71 11.50 24.74
N LEU A 128 7.68 12.75 25.20
CA LEU A 128 6.59 13.28 26.02
C LEU A 128 5.26 13.32 25.26
N ILE A 129 5.30 13.70 23.98
CA ILE A 129 4.14 13.67 23.09
C ILE A 129 3.66 12.23 22.87
N GLN A 130 4.57 11.28 22.64
CA GLN A 130 4.23 9.86 22.50
C GLN A 130 3.58 9.32 23.77
N ASP A 131 4.12 9.63 24.95
CA ASP A 131 3.58 9.19 26.22
C ASP A 131 2.19 9.76 26.46
N SER A 132 2.00 11.04 26.15
CA SER A 132 0.69 11.69 26.17
C SER A 132 -0.30 11.02 25.23
N LEU A 133 0.10 10.74 23.98
CA LEU A 133 -0.73 10.06 23.00
C LEU A 133 -1.14 8.66 23.50
N MET A 134 -0.22 7.91 24.10
CA MET A 134 -0.48 6.59 24.66
C MET A 134 -1.45 6.64 25.85
N ARG A 135 -1.33 7.64 26.74
CA ARG A 135 -2.29 7.88 27.84
C ARG A 135 -3.67 8.23 27.29
N VAL A 136 -3.76 9.16 26.34
CA VAL A 136 -5.01 9.56 25.68
C VAL A 136 -5.70 8.38 24.99
N MET A 137 -4.96 7.57 24.22
CA MET A 137 -5.53 6.38 23.59
C MET A 137 -6.01 5.36 24.64
N SER A 138 -5.25 5.16 25.73
CA SER A 138 -5.63 4.26 26.81
C SER A 138 -6.90 4.73 27.54
N GLN A 139 -7.03 6.02 27.80
CA GLN A 139 -8.25 6.63 28.34
C GLN A 139 -9.42 6.47 27.37
N ALA A 140 -9.19 6.73 26.08
CA ALA A 140 -10.19 6.49 25.06
C ALA A 140 -10.64 5.03 25.01
N ARG A 141 -9.72 4.09 25.29
CA ARG A 141 -10.06 2.67 25.36
C ARG A 141 -10.96 2.38 26.57
N ALA A 142 -10.63 2.93 27.73
CA ALA A 142 -11.36 2.72 28.97
C ALA A 142 -12.76 3.33 28.95
N ILE A 143 -12.90 4.52 28.36
CA ILE A 143 -14.15 5.30 28.34
C ILE A 143 -15.14 4.80 27.28
N ALA A 144 -14.68 4.21 26.18
CA ALA A 144 -15.55 3.75 25.09
C ALA A 144 -16.32 2.45 25.42
N THR A 145 -17.11 2.46 26.51
CA THR A 145 -17.90 1.33 27.01
C THR A 145 -19.36 1.71 27.25
N PRO A 146 -20.31 0.76 27.18
CA PRO A 146 -21.73 1.05 27.40
C PRO A 146 -22.03 1.66 28.77
N ALA A 147 -21.25 1.31 29.80
CA ALA A 147 -21.43 1.83 31.15
C ALA A 147 -21.08 3.32 31.27
N GLN A 148 -20.08 3.79 30.53
CA GLN A 148 -19.60 5.17 30.62
C GLN A 148 -20.36 6.13 29.70
N VAL A 149 -20.70 5.69 28.47
CA VAL A 149 -21.25 6.58 27.43
C VAL A 149 -22.62 6.16 26.91
N GLY A 150 -23.13 5.00 27.33
CA GLY A 150 -24.40 4.46 26.87
C GLY A 150 -24.35 3.85 25.47
N SER A 151 -25.12 2.79 25.27
CA SER A 151 -25.14 2.02 24.00
C SER A 151 -25.51 2.86 22.79
N GLN A 152 -26.41 3.84 22.91
CA GLN A 152 -26.84 4.67 21.78
C GLN A 152 -25.71 5.55 21.25
N ALA A 153 -24.86 6.10 22.13
CA ALA A 153 -23.68 6.86 21.71
C ALA A 153 -22.69 5.96 20.96
N LEU A 154 -22.50 4.71 21.42
CA LEU A 154 -21.64 3.73 20.74
C LEU A 154 -22.19 3.29 19.37
N PHE A 155 -23.52 3.26 19.19
CA PHE A 155 -24.11 3.07 17.86
C PHE A 155 -23.79 4.24 16.92
N GLU A 156 -23.79 5.47 17.42
CA GLU A 156 -23.35 6.61 16.63
C GLU A 156 -21.86 6.53 16.34
N ALA A 157 -20.99 6.23 17.32
CA ALA A 157 -19.55 6.08 17.10
C ALA A 157 -19.19 5.02 16.03
N GLN A 158 -20.01 3.98 15.87
CA GLN A 158 -19.80 2.93 14.86
C GLN A 158 -20.27 3.32 13.44
N ARG A 159 -21.01 4.42 13.30
CA ARG A 159 -21.62 4.84 12.04
C ARG A 159 -20.57 5.10 10.97
N LYS A 160 -20.79 4.52 9.78
CA LYS A 160 -19.99 4.77 8.58
C LYS A 160 -20.71 5.70 7.61
N GLU A 161 -22.02 5.54 7.45
CA GLU A 161 -22.85 6.35 6.55
C GLU A 161 -23.89 7.11 7.39
N VAL A 162 -24.08 8.40 7.10
CA VAL A 162 -24.97 9.27 7.89
C VAL A 162 -26.37 8.67 8.01
N ASP A 163 -26.90 8.13 6.91
CA ASP A 163 -28.29 7.67 6.82
C ASP A 163 -28.49 6.20 7.21
N LYS A 164 -27.41 5.44 7.45
CA LYS A 164 -27.51 4.01 7.78
C LYS A 164 -27.08 3.72 9.22
N LYS A 165 -28.04 3.29 10.05
CA LYS A 165 -27.74 2.85 11.43
C LYS A 165 -26.90 1.56 11.41
N PRO A 166 -25.81 1.48 12.19
CA PRO A 166 -25.04 0.25 12.32
C PRO A 166 -25.84 -0.91 12.92
N ARG A 167 -25.49 -2.14 12.55
CA ARG A 167 -26.09 -3.37 13.10
C ARG A 167 -25.65 -3.66 14.54
N ARG A 168 -24.45 -3.20 14.92
CA ARG A 168 -23.86 -3.40 16.25
C ARG A 168 -23.26 -2.07 16.72
N PRO A 169 -23.21 -1.81 18.03
CA PRO A 169 -22.52 -0.65 18.56
C PRO A 169 -21.00 -0.77 18.37
N PHE A 170 -20.28 0.33 18.55
CA PHE A 170 -18.83 0.32 18.60
C PHE A 170 -18.38 -0.56 19.75
N ASP A 171 -17.58 -1.58 19.43
CA ASP A 171 -16.99 -2.48 20.41
C ASP A 171 -15.52 -2.14 20.55
N ASN A 172 -15.10 -1.68 21.70
CA ASN A 172 -13.70 -1.30 21.92
C ASN A 172 -12.84 -2.42 22.51
N ARG A 173 -13.41 -3.61 22.74
CA ARG A 173 -12.65 -4.77 23.20
C ARG A 173 -11.72 -5.25 22.09
N MET A 174 -10.46 -5.38 22.43
CA MET A 174 -9.43 -5.97 21.57
C MET A 174 -8.36 -6.59 22.44
N GLU A 175 -7.73 -7.64 21.91
CA GLU A 175 -6.57 -8.28 22.53
C GLU A 175 -5.39 -7.31 22.58
N ASP A 176 -4.50 -7.50 23.54
CA ASP A 176 -3.42 -6.54 23.79
C ASP A 176 -2.41 -6.47 22.63
N ASP A 177 -2.18 -7.55 21.91
CA ASP A 177 -1.38 -7.55 20.67
C ASP A 177 -2.03 -6.69 19.57
N THR A 178 -3.37 -6.72 19.47
CA THR A 178 -4.11 -5.88 18.52
C THR A 178 -4.06 -4.42 18.96
N TRP A 179 -4.20 -4.16 20.26
CA TRP A 179 -4.07 -2.83 20.84
C TRP A 179 -2.70 -2.22 20.51
N ALA A 180 -1.61 -2.93 20.82
CA ALA A 180 -0.24 -2.48 20.56
C ALA A 180 0.00 -2.16 19.08
N ARG A 181 -0.49 -3.02 18.17
CA ARG A 181 -0.41 -2.77 16.72
C ARG A 181 -1.18 -1.52 16.30
N TYR A 182 -2.36 -1.30 16.87
CA TYR A 182 -3.22 -0.18 16.49
C TYR A 182 -2.70 1.15 17.04
N THR A 183 -2.20 1.18 18.28
CA THR A 183 -1.59 2.37 18.86
C THR A 183 -0.26 2.70 18.18
N ALA A 184 0.51 1.70 17.74
CA ALA A 184 1.74 1.92 16.96
C ALA A 184 1.46 2.67 15.64
N VAL A 185 0.34 2.40 14.96
CA VAL A 185 -0.05 3.13 13.75
C VAL A 185 -0.27 4.62 14.04
N TRP A 186 -0.99 4.94 15.11
CA TRP A 186 -1.20 6.35 15.51
C TRP A 186 0.06 7.03 15.99
N THR A 187 0.91 6.30 16.72
CA THR A 187 2.21 6.81 17.16
C THR A 187 3.07 7.20 15.96
N ARG A 188 3.17 6.32 14.95
CA ARG A 188 3.90 6.62 13.71
C ARG A 188 3.32 7.81 12.94
N LEU A 189 1.99 7.95 12.89
CA LEU A 189 1.35 9.10 12.26
C LEU A 189 1.67 10.41 12.97
N ILE A 190 1.63 10.43 14.30
CA ILE A 190 1.96 11.63 15.07
C ILE A 190 3.44 11.95 14.96
N CYS A 191 4.34 10.96 15.06
CA CYS A 191 5.78 11.17 14.83
C CYS A 191 6.05 11.75 13.45
N TYR A 192 5.39 11.24 12.42
CA TYR A 192 5.48 11.79 11.07
C TYR A 192 5.09 13.26 11.03
N ILE A 193 3.97 13.64 11.63
CA ILE A 193 3.49 15.03 11.59
C ILE A 193 4.47 15.97 12.30
N TYR A 194 4.92 15.64 13.52
CA TYR A 194 5.87 16.49 14.25
C TYR A 194 7.19 16.63 13.50
N ARG A 195 7.80 15.51 13.08
CA ARG A 195 9.07 15.55 12.34
C ARG A 195 8.94 16.27 11.00
N ALA A 196 7.80 16.12 10.31
CA ALA A 196 7.56 16.82 9.06
C ALA A 196 7.33 18.32 9.25
N GLU A 197 6.68 18.75 10.35
CA GLU A 197 6.50 20.17 10.66
C GLU A 197 7.82 20.89 10.99
N ASP A 198 8.86 20.17 11.41
CA ASP A 198 10.21 20.72 11.60
C ASP A 198 11.01 20.85 10.28
N MET A 199 10.54 20.23 9.18
CA MET A 199 11.22 20.30 7.88
C MET A 199 10.98 21.63 7.18
N ALA A 200 11.92 22.05 6.32
CA ALA A 200 11.67 23.15 5.40
C ALA A 200 10.49 22.85 4.47
N ASP A 201 9.74 23.88 4.09
CA ASP A 201 8.54 23.77 3.25
C ASP A 201 8.77 23.07 1.90
N GLU A 202 9.99 23.15 1.36
CA GLU A 202 10.42 22.52 0.10
C GLU A 202 10.71 21.03 0.24
N ASP A 203 11.13 20.58 1.42
CA ASP A 203 11.46 19.19 1.73
C ASP A 203 10.28 18.44 2.38
N ARG A 204 9.24 19.18 2.80
CA ARG A 204 8.05 18.62 3.44
C ARG A 204 7.07 18.09 2.39
N PRO A 205 6.48 16.89 2.57
CA PRO A 205 5.35 16.45 1.76
C PRO A 205 4.23 17.50 1.71
N GLY A 206 3.56 17.63 0.57
CA GLY A 206 2.69 18.77 0.23
C GLY A 206 1.40 18.98 1.06
N TYR A 207 1.24 18.32 2.21
CA TYR A 207 0.13 18.59 3.12
C TYR A 207 0.24 19.98 3.74
N ARG A 208 -0.88 20.53 4.24
CA ARG A 208 -0.88 21.81 4.95
C ARG A 208 -1.84 21.76 6.13
N LEU A 209 -1.35 22.11 7.32
CA LEU A 209 -2.19 22.27 8.49
C LEU A 209 -3.02 23.55 8.37
N SER A 210 -4.31 23.42 8.69
CA SER A 210 -5.17 24.58 8.91
C SER A 210 -4.83 25.25 10.24
N LYS A 211 -5.24 26.51 10.44
CA LYS A 211 -5.06 27.20 11.73
C LYS A 211 -5.60 26.41 12.93
N ARG A 212 -6.75 25.75 12.76
CA ARG A 212 -7.37 24.90 13.79
C ARG A 212 -6.54 23.66 14.14
N GLN A 213 -5.63 23.25 13.26
CA GLN A 213 -4.71 22.14 13.46
C GLN A 213 -3.37 22.62 13.99
N SER A 214 -2.81 23.71 13.45
CA SER A 214 -1.52 24.24 13.86
C SER A 214 -1.59 24.86 15.27
N GLU A 215 -2.61 25.66 15.60
CA GLU A 215 -2.71 26.31 16.92
C GLU A 215 -2.53 25.35 18.13
N PRO A 216 -3.28 24.23 18.25
CA PRO A 216 -3.07 23.30 19.36
C PRO A 216 -1.79 22.46 19.23
N LEU A 217 -1.23 22.31 18.03
CA LEU A 217 0.04 21.60 17.81
C LEU A 217 1.23 22.47 18.25
N ASP A 218 1.21 23.75 17.89
CA ASP A 218 2.20 24.74 18.27
C ASP A 218 2.19 24.91 19.80
N GLU A 219 1.01 25.08 20.42
CA GLU A 219 0.89 25.17 21.90
C GLU A 219 1.42 23.91 22.60
N LEU A 220 1.14 22.72 22.05
CA LEU A 220 1.64 21.47 22.60
C LEU A 220 3.17 21.38 22.50
N SER A 221 3.74 21.77 21.35
CA SER A 221 5.18 21.80 21.12
C SER A 221 5.85 22.78 22.09
N GLU A 222 5.33 24.00 22.22
CA GLU A 222 5.86 25.03 23.11
C GLU A 222 5.91 24.57 24.58
N ILE A 223 4.85 23.92 25.08
CA ILE A 223 4.81 23.43 26.47
C ILE A 223 5.85 22.33 26.69
N VAL A 224 5.94 21.41 25.73
CA VAL A 224 6.84 20.26 25.83
C VAL A 224 8.29 20.70 25.72
N ASP A 225 8.61 21.59 24.79
CA ASP A 225 9.96 22.13 24.61
C ASP A 225 10.39 22.96 25.83
N ALA A 226 9.50 23.79 26.37
CA ALA A 226 9.78 24.56 27.58
C ALA A 226 10.11 23.66 28.80
N TYR A 227 9.42 22.52 28.93
CA TYR A 227 9.74 21.54 29.97
C TYR A 227 11.05 20.81 29.69
N VAL A 228 11.36 20.47 28.44
CA VAL A 228 12.64 19.83 28.07
C VAL A 228 13.82 20.76 28.35
N ASP A 229 13.66 22.06 28.11
CA ASP A 229 14.68 23.08 28.34
C ASP A 229 14.94 23.34 29.84
N ASP A 230 13.89 23.47 30.65
CA ASP A 230 14.00 23.71 32.09
C ASP A 230 12.86 23.01 32.89
N PRO A 231 13.04 21.73 33.24
CA PRO A 231 12.03 20.95 33.95
C PRO A 231 11.66 21.49 35.34
N ASP A 232 12.61 22.16 36.01
CA ASP A 232 12.44 22.68 37.36
C ASP A 232 11.63 23.98 37.37
N ALA A 233 11.86 24.86 36.38
CA ALA A 233 11.13 26.11 36.24
C ALA A 233 9.77 25.95 35.52
N GLN A 234 9.64 24.97 34.64
CA GLN A 234 8.46 24.75 33.80
C GLN A 234 7.88 23.33 34.00
N PRO A 235 7.35 22.99 35.19
CA PRO A 235 6.85 21.65 35.46
C PRO A 235 5.74 21.25 34.48
N LEU A 236 5.83 20.02 33.96
CA LEU A 236 4.89 19.53 32.97
C LEU A 236 3.50 19.28 33.58
N GLU A 237 2.50 20.02 33.13
CA GLU A 237 1.10 19.76 33.45
C GLU A 237 0.55 18.63 32.56
N GLU A 238 0.76 17.36 32.96
CA GLU A 238 0.36 16.19 32.16
C GLU A 238 -1.10 16.25 31.66
N ASP A 239 -2.03 16.68 32.51
CA ASP A 239 -3.45 16.82 32.13
C ASP A 239 -3.66 17.85 31.01
N ARG A 240 -2.86 18.94 30.98
CA ARG A 240 -2.92 19.94 29.92
C ARG A 240 -2.35 19.38 28.62
N VAL A 241 -1.21 18.69 28.69
CA VAL A 241 -0.57 18.01 27.56
C VAL A 241 -1.54 16.99 26.96
N ASP A 242 -2.15 16.13 27.77
CA ASP A 242 -3.09 15.10 27.32
C ASP A 242 -4.35 15.71 26.67
N ARG A 243 -4.86 16.84 27.20
CA ARG A 243 -5.95 17.58 26.56
C ARG A 243 -5.56 18.15 25.20
N LEU A 244 -4.37 18.76 25.08
CA LEU A 244 -3.88 19.32 23.82
C LEU A 244 -3.61 18.22 22.80
N THR A 245 -3.01 17.09 23.21
CA THR A 245 -2.81 15.92 22.35
C THR A 245 -4.12 15.40 21.77
N LEU A 246 -5.17 15.28 22.60
CA LEU A 246 -6.50 14.92 22.12
C LEU A 246 -7.07 15.96 21.15
N GLN A 247 -6.89 17.26 21.43
CA GLN A 247 -7.35 18.35 20.55
C GLN A 247 -6.66 18.31 19.18
N VAL A 248 -5.34 18.12 19.14
CA VAL A 248 -4.56 17.95 17.90
C VAL A 248 -5.14 16.82 17.08
N VAL A 249 -5.33 15.63 17.68
CA VAL A 249 -5.86 14.48 16.95
C VAL A 249 -7.29 14.74 16.42
N MET A 250 -8.13 15.40 17.20
CA MET A 250 -9.49 15.75 16.77
C MET A 250 -9.50 16.79 15.64
N ALA A 251 -8.59 17.77 15.69
CA ALA A 251 -8.42 18.76 14.63
C ALA A 251 -7.88 18.14 13.32
N LEU A 252 -6.98 17.17 13.43
CA LEU A 252 -6.48 16.42 12.27
C LEU A 252 -7.57 15.59 11.58
N LEU A 253 -8.47 14.98 12.37
CA LEU A 253 -9.63 14.23 11.86
C LEU A 253 -10.73 15.14 11.29
N ASP A 254 -11.00 16.27 11.93
CA ASP A 254 -12.01 17.28 11.52
C ASP A 254 -11.45 18.22 10.42
N HIS A 255 -10.96 17.63 9.34
CA HIS A 255 -10.42 18.33 8.19
C HIS A 255 -11.32 18.14 6.97
N ARG A 256 -11.57 19.21 6.22
CA ARG A 256 -12.27 19.16 4.94
C ARG A 256 -11.28 19.14 3.77
N LEU A 257 -11.44 18.19 2.87
CA LEU A 257 -10.55 17.95 1.74
C LEU A 257 -10.98 18.74 0.50
N ALA A 258 -11.13 20.06 0.63
CA ALA A 258 -11.66 20.91 -0.45
C ALA A 258 -10.69 21.10 -1.63
N ALA A 259 -9.38 21.01 -1.40
CA ALA A 259 -8.33 21.29 -2.40
C ALA A 259 -7.50 20.05 -2.79
N GLY A 260 -7.93 18.84 -2.37
CA GLY A 260 -7.24 17.58 -2.61
C GLY A 260 -7.05 16.77 -1.32
N GLU A 261 -6.97 15.45 -1.46
CA GLU A 261 -6.86 14.49 -0.35
C GLU A 261 -5.56 14.65 0.45
N TYR A 262 -4.46 14.89 -0.25
CA TYR A 262 -3.12 15.04 0.33
C TYR A 262 -2.86 16.37 1.04
N ARG A 263 -3.84 17.28 1.04
CA ARG A 263 -3.83 18.41 1.98
C ARG A 263 -3.87 17.94 3.43
N SER A 264 -4.41 16.75 3.69
CA SER A 264 -4.48 16.16 5.02
C SER A 264 -3.15 15.53 5.44
N ALA A 265 -2.64 15.97 6.59
CA ALA A 265 -1.45 15.39 7.21
C ALA A 265 -1.65 13.89 7.55
N ILE A 266 -2.87 13.47 7.91
CA ILE A 266 -3.18 12.04 8.14
C ILE A 266 -3.02 11.24 6.85
N ILE A 267 -3.57 11.72 5.72
CA ILE A 267 -3.50 10.99 4.45
C ILE A 267 -2.06 10.98 3.92
N SER A 268 -1.35 12.11 4.05
CA SER A 268 0.08 12.21 3.73
C SER A 268 0.93 11.22 4.55
N GLY A 269 0.73 11.17 5.87
CA GLY A 269 1.44 10.23 6.74
C GLY A 269 1.11 8.77 6.43
N LEU A 270 -0.15 8.48 6.09
CA LEU A 270 -0.54 7.15 5.61
C LEU A 270 0.22 6.79 4.32
N ALA A 271 0.37 7.70 3.35
CA ALA A 271 1.15 7.43 2.14
C ALA A 271 2.61 7.09 2.46
N VAL A 272 3.26 7.83 3.35
CA VAL A 272 4.64 7.54 3.79
C VAL A 272 4.72 6.18 4.48
N MET A 273 3.74 5.85 5.32
CA MET A 273 3.66 4.53 5.92
C MET A 273 3.46 3.42 4.88
N GLY A 274 3.07 3.73 3.64
CA GLY A 274 2.92 2.81 2.50
C GLY A 274 4.24 2.33 1.89
N ILE A 275 5.34 3.03 2.18
CA ILE A 275 6.68 2.70 1.67
C ILE A 275 7.22 1.48 2.43
N ARG A 276 7.88 0.57 1.71
CA ARG A 276 8.63 -0.57 2.25
C ARG A 276 10.11 -0.21 2.39
N LYS A 277 10.83 -0.95 3.24
CA LYS A 277 12.27 -0.76 3.48
C LYS A 277 13.14 -0.89 2.22
N ASP A 278 12.66 -1.56 1.18
CA ASP A 278 13.34 -1.70 -0.12
C ASP A 278 13.02 -0.57 -1.10
N GLY A 279 12.29 0.48 -0.67
CA GLY A 279 11.84 1.59 -1.50
C GLY A 279 10.57 1.28 -2.31
N GLY A 280 10.08 0.03 -2.28
CA GLY A 280 8.85 -0.37 -2.95
C GLY A 280 7.59 0.01 -2.16
N TRP A 281 6.42 -0.26 -2.73
CA TRP A 281 5.14 -0.04 -2.07
C TRP A 281 4.62 -1.30 -1.38
N MET A 282 3.91 -1.12 -0.26
CA MET A 282 3.19 -2.21 0.39
C MET A 282 2.04 -2.73 -0.46
N ASP A 283 1.82 -4.04 -0.36
CA ASP A 283 0.65 -4.67 -0.96
C ASP A 283 -0.64 -4.26 -0.23
N VAL A 284 -1.74 -4.24 -0.96
CA VAL A 284 -3.05 -3.85 -0.45
C VAL A 284 -3.51 -4.72 0.73
N LEU A 285 -3.16 -6.01 0.74
CA LEU A 285 -3.54 -6.94 1.79
C LEU A 285 -2.86 -6.61 3.12
N ASP A 286 -1.59 -6.24 3.05
CA ASP A 286 -0.78 -5.88 4.22
C ASP A 286 -1.11 -4.46 4.71
N TYR A 287 -1.57 -3.59 3.80
CA TYR A 287 -1.83 -2.20 4.12
C TYR A 287 -3.23 -1.91 4.68
N THR A 288 -4.29 -2.56 4.19
CA THR A 288 -5.66 -2.30 4.70
C THR A 288 -5.87 -2.49 6.22
N PRO A 289 -5.10 -3.34 6.95
CA PRO A 289 -5.07 -3.34 8.40
C PRO A 289 -4.66 -2.00 9.04
N ILE A 290 -3.79 -1.21 8.42
CA ILE A 290 -3.36 0.11 8.90
C ILE A 290 -4.55 1.08 8.92
N TYR A 291 -5.33 1.14 7.83
CA TYR A 291 -6.57 1.91 7.82
C TYR A 291 -7.57 1.44 8.89
N SER A 292 -7.64 0.13 9.14
CA SER A 292 -8.52 -0.43 10.16
C SER A 292 -8.11 0.03 11.57
N ALA A 293 -6.81 0.12 11.84
CA ALA A 293 -6.26 0.68 13.07
C ALA A 293 -6.63 2.15 13.25
N VAL A 294 -6.44 2.96 12.19
CA VAL A 294 -6.80 4.39 12.20
C VAL A 294 -8.27 4.58 12.54
N ILE A 295 -9.16 3.90 11.80
CA ILE A 295 -10.61 3.96 12.03
C ILE A 295 -10.97 3.56 13.46
N LYS A 296 -10.37 2.49 13.99
CA LYS A 296 -10.74 1.94 15.30
C LYS A 296 -10.41 2.93 16.42
N ILE A 297 -9.18 3.41 16.47
CA ILE A 297 -8.72 4.30 17.53
C ILE A 297 -9.34 5.70 17.37
N ALA A 298 -9.51 6.21 16.14
CA ALA A 298 -10.21 7.47 15.91
C ALA A 298 -11.62 7.48 16.51
N ARG A 299 -12.39 6.39 16.33
CA ARG A 299 -13.73 6.26 16.94
C ARG A 299 -13.68 6.28 18.46
N ALA A 300 -12.70 5.59 19.06
CA ALA A 300 -12.51 5.63 20.50
C ALA A 300 -12.19 7.04 20.99
N MET A 301 -11.29 7.76 20.30
CA MET A 301 -10.89 9.12 20.66
C MET A 301 -12.04 10.13 20.49
N VAL A 302 -12.90 9.98 19.49
CA VAL A 302 -14.12 10.81 19.36
C VAL A 302 -15.08 10.60 20.52
N VAL A 303 -15.25 9.35 20.97
CA VAL A 303 -16.06 9.04 22.16
C VAL A 303 -15.43 9.65 23.41
N TYR A 304 -14.10 9.56 23.54
CA TYR A 304 -13.38 10.13 24.67
C TYR A 304 -13.47 11.66 24.73
N GLN A 305 -13.23 12.34 23.60
CA GLN A 305 -13.40 13.80 23.53
C GLN A 305 -14.83 14.21 23.89
N SER A 306 -15.83 13.47 23.39
CA SER A 306 -17.23 13.74 23.70
C SER A 306 -17.54 13.56 25.20
N TYR A 307 -16.89 12.59 25.84
CA TYR A 307 -16.99 12.37 27.28
C TYR A 307 -16.36 13.52 28.07
N VAL A 308 -15.14 13.92 27.73
CA VAL A 308 -14.45 15.06 28.38
C VAL A 308 -15.28 16.35 28.24
N GLU A 309 -15.82 16.64 27.05
CA GLU A 309 -16.70 17.79 26.82
C GLU A 309 -17.95 17.76 27.71
N ARG A 310 -18.59 16.58 27.83
CA ARG A 310 -19.76 16.44 28.71
C ARG A 310 -19.39 16.62 30.18
N GLN A 311 -18.29 16.03 30.64
CA GLN A 311 -17.87 16.17 32.04
C GLN A 311 -17.57 17.63 32.40
N ALA A 312 -16.93 18.37 31.49
CA ALA A 312 -16.69 19.80 31.68
C ALA A 312 -18.00 20.62 31.72
N GLU A 313 -18.98 20.28 30.86
CA GLU A 313 -20.30 20.92 30.86
C GLU A 313 -21.08 20.64 32.16
N VAL A 314 -21.10 19.38 32.61
CA VAL A 314 -21.74 18.97 33.88
C VAL A 314 -21.08 19.67 35.06
N ALA A 315 -19.74 19.71 35.13
CA ALA A 315 -19.03 20.40 36.20
C ALA A 315 -19.36 21.89 36.25
N ARG A 316 -19.44 22.56 35.09
CA ARG A 316 -19.84 23.97 35.00
C ARG A 316 -21.27 24.19 35.47
N LEU A 317 -22.21 23.35 35.02
CA LEU A 317 -23.61 23.45 35.41
C LEU A 317 -23.80 23.18 36.90
N LYS A 318 -23.12 22.17 37.45
CA LYS A 318 -23.13 21.87 38.89
C LYS A 318 -22.76 23.10 39.71
N GLN A 319 -21.68 23.81 39.31
CA GLN A 319 -21.27 25.02 40.04
C GLN A 319 -22.33 26.12 39.96
N ILE A 320 -22.96 26.31 38.80
CA ILE A 320 -24.05 27.28 38.63
C ILE A 320 -25.24 26.94 39.55
N LYS A 321 -25.65 25.66 39.59
CA LYS A 321 -26.75 25.18 40.46
C LYS A 321 -26.42 25.36 41.94
N MET A 322 -25.21 25.01 42.35
CA MET A 322 -24.72 25.22 43.72
C MET A 322 -24.79 26.70 44.12
N ASP A 323 -24.34 27.60 43.25
CA ASP A 323 -24.38 29.04 43.48
C ASP A 323 -25.83 29.57 43.53
N GLU A 324 -26.74 29.02 42.74
CA GLU A 324 -28.17 29.38 42.73
C GLU A 324 -28.88 28.93 44.00
N GLN A 325 -28.70 27.68 44.41
CA GLN A 325 -29.23 27.12 45.66
C GLN A 325 -28.70 27.90 46.88
N GLN A 326 -27.40 28.16 46.92
CA GLN A 326 -26.78 28.93 48.00
C GLN A 326 -27.35 30.35 48.11
N ARG A 327 -27.75 30.98 46.98
CA ARG A 327 -28.38 32.30 46.97
C ARG A 327 -29.86 32.26 47.38
N GLN A 328 -30.59 31.21 47.03
CA GLN A 328 -32.03 31.10 47.31
C GLN A 328 -32.30 30.62 48.74
N ASP A 329 -31.63 29.54 49.16
CA ASP A 329 -31.96 28.81 50.38
C ASP A 329 -30.87 28.93 51.46
N GLY A 330 -29.73 29.57 51.15
CA GLY A 330 -28.59 29.73 52.06
C GLY A 330 -27.80 28.45 52.30
N LEU A 331 -28.14 27.38 51.60
CA LEU A 331 -27.53 26.06 51.64
C LEU A 331 -27.58 25.44 50.24
N SER A 332 -26.57 24.65 49.89
CA SER A 332 -26.47 23.95 48.61
C SER A 332 -26.41 22.44 48.84
N ASP A 333 -27.22 21.68 48.10
CA ASP A 333 -27.15 20.22 48.09
C ASP A 333 -26.33 19.78 46.87
N GLU A 334 -25.10 19.34 47.12
CA GLU A 334 -24.18 18.92 46.05
C GLU A 334 -24.72 17.77 45.19
N ARG A 335 -25.55 16.90 45.77
CA ARG A 335 -26.09 15.74 45.07
C ARG A 335 -27.24 16.16 44.17
N GLU A 336 -28.15 16.98 44.69
CA GLU A 336 -29.25 17.55 43.88
C GLU A 336 -28.68 18.40 42.73
N ALA A 337 -27.71 19.27 43.02
CA ALA A 337 -27.04 20.06 42.00
C ALA A 337 -26.33 19.20 40.94
N GLN A 338 -25.77 18.04 41.32
CA GLN A 338 -25.19 17.08 40.38
C GLN A 338 -26.25 16.43 39.50
N GLU A 339 -27.34 15.93 40.09
CA GLU A 339 -28.43 15.27 39.36
C GLU A 339 -29.09 16.24 38.36
N GLU A 340 -29.39 17.47 38.76
CA GLU A 340 -29.90 18.52 37.88
C GLU A 340 -28.92 18.90 36.75
N ALA A 341 -27.64 19.03 37.07
CA ALA A 341 -26.61 19.34 36.07
C ALA A 341 -26.48 18.23 35.03
N GLU A 342 -26.58 16.96 35.43
CA GLU A 342 -26.55 15.82 34.51
C GLU A 342 -27.77 15.77 33.59
N GLU A 343 -28.96 16.11 34.10
CA GLU A 343 -30.20 16.19 33.34
C GLU A 343 -30.18 17.36 32.33
N GLU A 344 -29.65 18.51 32.72
CA GLU A 344 -29.57 19.70 31.86
C GLU A 344 -28.45 19.60 30.81
N ALA A 345 -27.32 18.96 31.14
CA ALA A 345 -26.17 18.86 30.25
C ALA A 345 -26.49 18.14 28.92
N THR A 346 -25.83 18.56 27.85
CA THR A 346 -25.99 17.97 26.51
C THR A 346 -25.70 16.46 26.51
N SER A 347 -26.69 15.65 26.11
CA SER A 347 -26.55 14.19 26.18
C SER A 347 -25.37 13.67 25.36
N MET A 348 -24.70 12.64 25.88
CA MET A 348 -23.56 11.98 25.23
C MET A 348 -23.84 11.60 23.76
N PHE A 349 -25.05 11.07 23.50
CA PHE A 349 -25.50 10.74 22.16
C PHE A 349 -25.45 11.94 21.21
N ARG A 350 -25.91 13.13 21.64
CA ARG A 350 -25.93 14.34 20.80
C ARG A 350 -24.52 14.81 20.48
N ILE A 351 -23.61 14.79 21.46
CA ILE A 351 -22.21 15.21 21.28
C ILE A 351 -21.50 14.27 20.29
N VAL A 352 -21.57 12.95 20.52
CA VAL A 352 -20.96 11.95 19.64
C VAL A 352 -21.55 12.04 18.23
N ARG A 353 -22.88 12.11 18.10
CA ARG A 353 -23.55 12.23 16.80
C ARG A 353 -23.07 13.44 16.01
N LYS A 354 -22.95 14.61 16.66
CA LYS A 354 -22.48 15.85 16.02
C LYS A 354 -21.09 15.69 15.43
N LYS A 355 -20.16 15.08 16.16
CA LYS A 355 -18.78 14.86 15.69
C LYS A 355 -18.72 13.78 14.61
N VAL A 356 -19.38 12.66 14.85
CA VAL A 356 -19.36 11.52 13.92
C VAL A 356 -19.91 11.91 12.55
N GLN A 357 -21.09 12.53 12.51
CA GLN A 357 -21.71 12.92 11.24
C GLN A 357 -20.96 14.05 10.53
N ARG A 358 -20.08 14.76 11.25
CA ARG A 358 -19.28 15.84 10.69
C ARG A 358 -18.00 15.32 10.02
N PHE A 359 -17.29 14.37 10.63
CA PHE A 359 -15.97 13.97 10.13
C PHE A 359 -15.58 12.49 10.31
N MET A 360 -16.48 11.61 10.78
CA MET A 360 -16.19 10.17 10.94
C MET A 360 -17.02 9.26 10.02
N THR A 361 -17.84 9.85 9.14
CA THR A 361 -18.64 9.15 8.15
C THR A 361 -18.17 9.45 6.73
N VAL A 362 -18.59 8.62 5.78
CA VAL A 362 -18.44 8.94 4.37
C VAL A 362 -19.26 10.18 4.00
N THR A 363 -18.87 10.85 2.92
CA THR A 363 -19.55 12.07 2.45
C THR A 363 -21.04 11.79 2.23
N SER A 364 -21.88 12.56 2.94
CA SER A 364 -23.33 12.45 2.79
C SER A 364 -23.78 12.99 1.44
N GLY A 365 -24.98 12.62 0.97
CA GLY A 365 -25.58 13.19 -0.24
C GLY A 365 -25.97 14.68 -0.15
N ASN A 366 -25.59 15.39 0.92
CA ASN A 366 -25.80 16.83 1.05
C ASN A 366 -24.85 17.60 0.13
N ALA A 367 -25.38 18.50 -0.69
CA ALA A 367 -24.63 19.30 -1.67
C ALA A 367 -23.50 20.18 -1.07
N ARG A 368 -23.54 20.45 0.24
CA ARG A 368 -22.50 21.22 0.95
C ARG A 368 -21.54 20.34 1.76
N ALA A 369 -21.71 19.02 1.75
CA ALA A 369 -20.79 18.12 2.43
C ALA A 369 -19.50 18.03 1.63
N GLU A 370 -18.39 18.28 2.31
CA GLU A 370 -17.05 18.11 1.76
C GLU A 370 -16.46 16.80 2.31
N PRO A 371 -15.64 16.10 1.52
CA PRO A 371 -14.95 14.90 1.97
C PRO A 371 -14.00 15.20 3.13
N THR A 372 -13.77 14.18 3.95
CA THR A 372 -12.91 14.25 5.15
C THR A 372 -11.86 13.14 5.10
N PRO A 373 -10.80 13.18 5.92
CA PRO A 373 -9.82 12.10 5.97
C PRO A 373 -10.45 10.73 6.17
N MET A 374 -11.49 10.64 7.01
CA MET A 374 -12.18 9.37 7.27
C MET A 374 -12.97 8.87 6.06
N ASP A 375 -13.57 9.76 5.27
CA ASP A 375 -14.24 9.42 4.02
C ASP A 375 -13.28 8.72 3.07
N TRP A 376 -12.15 9.38 2.77
CA TRP A 376 -11.09 8.84 1.93
C TRP A 376 -10.54 7.51 2.47
N ILE A 377 -10.26 7.41 3.77
CA ILE A 377 -9.77 6.18 4.40
C ILE A 377 -10.78 5.03 4.23
N TYR A 378 -12.08 5.30 4.36
CA TYR A 378 -13.10 4.27 4.13
C TYR A 378 -13.18 3.84 2.68
N GLU A 379 -13.12 4.76 1.74
CA GLU A 379 -13.15 4.48 0.30
C GLU A 379 -11.95 3.66 -0.11
N ALA A 380 -10.75 4.13 0.23
CA ALA A 380 -9.49 3.44 0.01
C ALA A 380 -9.56 2.01 0.59
N ARG A 381 -9.90 1.87 1.88
CA ARG A 381 -10.01 0.54 2.51
C ARG A 381 -11.06 -0.35 1.82
N THR A 382 -12.20 0.19 1.41
CA THR A 382 -13.26 -0.57 0.74
C THR A 382 -12.81 -1.01 -0.65
N TYR A 383 -12.13 -0.16 -1.40
CA TYR A 383 -11.57 -0.50 -2.71
C TYR A 383 -10.46 -1.56 -2.58
N GLY A 384 -9.56 -1.43 -1.60
CA GLY A 384 -8.53 -2.45 -1.35
C GLY A 384 -9.11 -3.81 -0.94
N MET A 385 -10.19 -3.82 -0.16
CA MET A 385 -10.95 -5.06 0.12
C MET A 385 -11.62 -5.62 -1.13
N HIS A 386 -12.14 -4.78 -2.02
CA HIS A 386 -12.71 -5.22 -3.30
C HIS A 386 -11.64 -5.92 -4.16
N ILE A 387 -10.43 -5.35 -4.26
CA ILE A 387 -9.28 -6.00 -4.91
C ILE A 387 -8.99 -7.35 -4.25
N ARG A 388 -8.93 -7.43 -2.91
CA ARG A 388 -8.71 -8.70 -2.21
C ARG A 388 -9.71 -9.79 -2.58
N PHE A 389 -11.00 -9.45 -2.70
CA PHE A 389 -12.04 -10.44 -2.96
C PHE A 389 -12.15 -10.81 -4.46
N ASN A 390 -11.83 -9.86 -5.35
CA ASN A 390 -12.10 -9.99 -6.78
C ASN A 390 -10.87 -10.21 -7.66
N THR A 391 -9.69 -9.80 -7.21
CA THR A 391 -8.42 -10.12 -7.86
C THR A 391 -7.96 -11.50 -7.40
N PRO A 392 -7.67 -12.45 -8.31
CA PRO A 392 -7.00 -13.68 -7.93
C PRO A 392 -5.59 -13.33 -7.44
N ALA A 393 -5.42 -13.25 -6.12
CA ALA A 393 -4.11 -13.04 -5.52
C ALA A 393 -3.15 -14.15 -5.98
N GLY A 394 -1.95 -13.77 -6.42
CA GLY A 394 -0.88 -14.70 -6.74
C GLY A 394 -0.62 -15.60 -5.54
N GLY A 395 -0.86 -16.91 -5.69
CA GLY A 395 -0.66 -17.92 -4.64
C GLY A 395 -1.89 -18.66 -4.13
N THR A 396 -3.02 -18.71 -4.86
CA THR A 396 -4.19 -19.53 -4.43
C THR A 396 -4.30 -20.88 -5.16
N ILE A 397 -3.18 -21.39 -5.69
CA ILE A 397 -3.14 -22.73 -6.28
C ILE A 397 -2.56 -23.69 -5.25
N ASP A 398 -3.43 -24.49 -4.64
CA ASP A 398 -3.00 -25.60 -3.79
C ASP A 398 -2.57 -26.76 -4.70
N TRP A 399 -1.33 -27.22 -4.55
CA TRP A 399 -0.78 -28.35 -5.30
C TRP A 399 -0.54 -29.53 -4.36
N VAL A 400 -1.27 -30.63 -4.57
CA VAL A 400 -1.10 -31.88 -3.80
C VAL A 400 -0.91 -33.03 -4.78
N GLY A 401 0.35 -33.41 -5.00
CA GLY A 401 0.71 -34.39 -6.02
C GLY A 401 0.32 -33.91 -7.42
N ASP A 402 -0.49 -34.69 -8.13
CA ASP A 402 -1.00 -34.38 -9.49
C ASP A 402 -2.28 -33.51 -9.48
N ARG A 403 -2.77 -33.09 -8.31
CA ARG A 403 -4.03 -32.34 -8.19
C ARG A 403 -3.77 -30.87 -7.96
N ILE A 404 -4.34 -30.04 -8.84
CA ILE A 404 -4.38 -28.58 -8.76
C ILE A 404 -5.75 -28.19 -8.20
N LYS A 405 -5.76 -27.40 -7.14
CA LYS A 405 -6.99 -26.91 -6.53
C LYS A 405 -6.96 -25.39 -6.45
N HIS A 406 -8.04 -24.77 -6.92
CA HIS A 406 -8.28 -23.34 -6.81
C HIS A 406 -9.75 -23.09 -6.44
N ARG A 407 -9.99 -22.54 -5.25
CA ARG A 407 -11.35 -22.29 -4.69
C ARG A 407 -12.21 -23.57 -4.69
N ARG A 408 -13.31 -23.60 -5.46
CA ARG A 408 -14.25 -24.73 -5.59
C ARG A 408 -13.94 -25.64 -6.78
N VAL A 409 -12.90 -25.32 -7.55
CA VAL A 409 -12.51 -26.05 -8.75
C VAL A 409 -11.29 -26.89 -8.42
N GLN A 410 -11.34 -28.16 -8.78
CA GLN A 410 -10.26 -29.12 -8.61
C GLN A 410 -10.10 -29.92 -9.90
N PHE A 411 -8.89 -29.97 -10.44
CA PHE A 411 -8.54 -30.75 -11.62
C PHE A 411 -7.14 -31.33 -11.49
N ARG A 412 -6.79 -32.29 -12.33
CA ARG A 412 -5.45 -32.89 -12.42
C ARG A 412 -4.57 -32.16 -13.41
N MET A 413 -3.25 -32.24 -13.26
CA MET A 413 -2.32 -31.64 -14.24
C MET A 413 -2.52 -32.22 -15.65
N GLY A 414 -2.85 -33.51 -15.74
CA GLY A 414 -3.23 -34.15 -17.01
C GLY A 414 -4.46 -33.51 -17.67
N GLU A 415 -5.50 -33.22 -16.88
CA GLU A 415 -6.74 -32.59 -17.37
C GLU A 415 -6.48 -31.14 -17.85
N LEU A 416 -5.61 -30.40 -17.14
CA LEU A 416 -5.19 -29.06 -17.58
C LEU A 416 -4.42 -29.12 -18.91
N THR A 417 -3.51 -30.10 -19.02
CA THR A 417 -2.68 -30.29 -20.22
C THR A 417 -3.53 -30.66 -21.41
N GLU A 418 -4.50 -31.57 -21.24
CA GLU A 418 -5.49 -31.92 -22.27
C GLU A 418 -6.35 -30.73 -22.69
N MET A 419 -6.82 -29.92 -21.73
CA MET A 419 -7.57 -28.69 -22.03
C MET A 419 -6.73 -27.71 -22.87
N LEU A 420 -5.46 -27.48 -22.50
CA LEU A 420 -4.57 -26.60 -23.25
C LEU A 420 -4.27 -27.14 -24.65
N HIS A 421 -4.08 -28.46 -24.80
CA HIS A 421 -3.91 -29.09 -26.11
C HIS A 421 -5.16 -28.97 -26.97
N SER A 422 -6.35 -29.22 -26.40
CA SER A 422 -7.62 -29.03 -27.11
C SER A 422 -7.80 -27.59 -27.57
N LEU A 423 -7.52 -26.61 -26.70
CA LEU A 423 -7.67 -25.19 -27.02
C LEU A 423 -6.65 -24.74 -28.08
N LYS A 424 -5.42 -25.28 -28.03
CA LYS A 424 -4.40 -25.09 -29.06
C LYS A 424 -4.83 -25.70 -30.40
N ASP A 425 -5.42 -26.87 -30.41
CA ASP A 425 -5.85 -27.55 -31.64
C ASP A 425 -7.11 -26.89 -32.23
N GLU A 426 -8.01 -26.39 -31.38
CA GLU A 426 -9.15 -25.56 -31.79
C GLU A 426 -8.67 -24.23 -32.39
N ALA A 427 -7.73 -23.55 -31.73
CA ALA A 427 -7.12 -22.33 -32.26
C ALA A 427 -6.41 -22.57 -33.60
N ARG A 428 -5.72 -23.71 -33.76
CA ARG A 428 -5.11 -24.13 -35.03
C ARG A 428 -6.15 -24.37 -36.11
N GLY A 429 -7.25 -25.04 -35.79
CA GLY A 429 -8.37 -25.27 -36.72
C GLY A 429 -9.07 -23.97 -37.13
N LEU A 430 -9.20 -23.01 -36.21
CA LEU A 430 -9.70 -21.67 -36.52
C LEU A 430 -8.73 -20.92 -37.43
N LEU A 431 -7.42 -21.00 -37.17
CA LEU A 431 -6.40 -20.38 -38.01
C LEU A 431 -6.37 -20.95 -39.43
N THR A 432 -6.50 -22.28 -39.60
CA THR A 432 -6.58 -22.89 -40.94
C THR A 432 -7.85 -22.45 -41.67
N THR A 433 -8.98 -22.39 -40.96
CA THR A 433 -10.25 -21.89 -41.52
C THR A 433 -10.13 -20.43 -41.96
N LEU A 434 -9.58 -19.55 -41.10
CA LEU A 434 -9.41 -18.13 -41.39
C LEU A 434 -8.38 -17.88 -42.51
N ALA A 435 -7.33 -18.68 -42.58
CA ALA A 435 -6.32 -18.61 -43.63
C ALA A 435 -6.76 -19.27 -44.94
N MET A 436 -7.94 -19.92 -44.98
CA MET A 436 -8.44 -20.71 -46.11
C MET A 436 -7.48 -21.81 -46.57
N VAL A 437 -6.98 -22.59 -45.61
CA VAL A 437 -6.01 -23.65 -45.84
C VAL A 437 -6.52 -24.97 -45.26
N ASP A 438 -6.27 -26.09 -45.94
CA ASP A 438 -6.82 -27.40 -45.54
C ASP A 438 -6.09 -28.04 -44.34
N ASP A 439 -4.84 -27.63 -44.07
CA ASP A 439 -4.03 -28.20 -42.99
C ASP A 439 -3.10 -27.17 -42.32
N VAL A 440 -2.82 -27.38 -41.04
CA VAL A 440 -1.97 -26.51 -40.20
C VAL A 440 -0.54 -26.45 -40.72
N SER A 441 -0.04 -27.52 -41.36
CA SER A 441 1.31 -27.57 -41.93
C SER A 441 1.52 -26.61 -43.11
N GLN A 442 0.43 -26.15 -43.73
CA GLN A 442 0.43 -25.21 -44.84
C GLN A 442 0.30 -23.75 -44.38
N LEU A 443 0.14 -23.50 -43.07
CA LEU A 443 0.21 -22.14 -42.53
C LEU A 443 1.63 -21.58 -42.72
N PRO A 444 1.77 -20.29 -43.06
CA PRO A 444 3.07 -19.66 -43.22
C PRO A 444 3.85 -19.75 -41.90
N GLN A 445 5.11 -20.23 -41.98
CA GLN A 445 5.98 -20.24 -40.82
C GLN A 445 6.23 -18.80 -40.37
N ILE A 446 5.89 -18.51 -39.11
CA ILE A 446 6.22 -17.24 -38.48
C ILE A 446 7.73 -17.30 -38.14
N PRO A 447 8.57 -16.46 -38.76
CA PRO A 447 9.99 -16.43 -38.44
C PRO A 447 10.17 -15.69 -37.10
N TRP A 448 10.01 -16.41 -36.00
CA TRP A 448 10.11 -15.85 -34.65
C TRP A 448 11.40 -15.10 -34.37
N SER A 449 12.51 -15.48 -35.02
CA SER A 449 13.80 -14.79 -34.92
C SER A 449 13.87 -13.45 -35.67
N LEU A 450 12.86 -13.13 -36.48
CA LEU A 450 12.70 -11.85 -37.18
C LEU A 450 11.62 -10.97 -36.56
N PHE A 451 10.90 -11.48 -35.55
CA PHE A 451 9.99 -10.68 -34.75
C PHE A 451 10.81 -9.91 -33.71
N GLU A 452 10.99 -8.62 -33.93
CA GLU A 452 11.37 -7.69 -32.87
C GLU A 452 10.08 -7.15 -32.23
N ASP A 453 10.00 -7.14 -30.91
CA ASP A 453 8.97 -6.35 -30.23
C ASP A 453 9.14 -4.89 -30.67
N ASP A 454 8.06 -4.26 -31.11
CA ASP A 454 8.08 -2.85 -31.53
C ASP A 454 8.29 -1.94 -30.30
N LEU A 455 9.55 -1.86 -29.86
CA LEU A 455 10.04 -0.90 -28.87
C LEU A 455 10.11 0.53 -29.47
N GLY A 456 9.65 0.71 -30.71
CA GLY A 456 9.87 1.88 -31.56
C GLY A 456 9.13 3.16 -31.15
N ILE A 457 8.22 3.13 -30.17
CA ILE A 457 7.57 4.37 -29.67
C ILE A 457 8.34 5.00 -28.48
N ILE A 458 9.46 4.42 -28.02
CA ILE A 458 10.25 4.96 -26.89
C ILE A 458 11.42 5.84 -27.34
N ARG A 459 11.73 5.91 -28.65
CA ARG A 459 12.83 6.74 -29.16
C ARG A 459 12.39 7.70 -30.25
N ARG A 460 11.60 8.72 -29.90
CA ARG A 460 11.57 10.02 -30.60
C ARG A 460 10.67 11.04 -29.86
N ARG A 461 11.24 11.66 -28.83
CA ARG A 461 11.16 13.10 -28.51
C ARG A 461 11.85 13.35 -27.16
N PHE A 462 13.16 13.54 -27.23
CA PHE A 462 13.82 14.62 -26.51
C PHE A 462 14.39 15.55 -27.58
#